data_AF-A0A2E7ITV8-F1
#
_entry.id   AF-A0A2E7ITV8-F1
#
_cell.length_a   1.000
_cell.length_b   1.000
_cell.length_c   1.000
_cell.angle_alpha   90.00
_cell.angle_beta   90.00
_cell.angle_gamma   90.00
#
_symmetry.space_group_name_H-M   'P 1'
#
loop_
_entity.id
_entity.type
_entity.pdbx_description
1 polymer ?
#
loop_
_entity_poly.entity_id
_entity_poly.type
_entity_poly.pdbx_seq_one_letter_code
_entity_poly.pdbx_strand_id
1 'polypeptide(L)'
;MHMTFLGTSAGVPTRQRNVSGLALGVDHHRDWYLVDAGEGTQHQLLRSGHSLARLRAIFISHVHGDHCYGLPGIIASANMSGRKTPLTICAPDGIEQYVNAVRKYTDLHTLRYPLHFVRSDHCAAEQALVYQDENVSVSAHALSHRVPSFAYRFEELPASALDHSKLEALAVPRGPLWGQLQQGQVVTLADGRKINPQQVIQPAWKARRVIVGGDNDQPELLLNALKNVNLLIHEATFTDDILQHVGPQYMHSTASMVAKIAERAGTPYLALTHFSQRYRNCGRDDKRQVEELRREAAQHFNGSIILAKDFDRYEIDRTGELKIVNNKEETKNGG
;
A
#
# COMPACT_ATOMS: atom_id res chain seq x y z
N MET A 1 6.53 7.76 4.30
CA MET A 1 5.53 6.76 3.91
C MET A 1 6.31 5.49 3.78
N HIS A 2 5.98 4.50 4.59
CA HIS A 2 6.78 3.29 4.71
C HIS A 2 5.99 2.09 4.21
N MET A 3 6.70 1.15 3.60
CA MET A 3 6.14 -0.07 3.03
C MET A 3 6.91 -1.27 3.57
N THR A 4 6.20 -2.29 4.05
CA THR A 4 6.77 -3.55 4.50
C THR A 4 6.16 -4.70 3.71
N PHE A 5 6.99 -5.41 2.96
CA PHE A 5 6.54 -6.58 2.22
C PHE A 5 6.31 -7.74 3.19
N LEU A 6 5.08 -8.22 3.29
CA LEU A 6 4.72 -9.36 4.12
C LEU A 6 4.79 -10.68 3.33
N GLY A 7 4.68 -10.63 2.01
CA GLY A 7 4.93 -11.77 1.14
C GLY A 7 5.09 -11.35 -0.31
N THR A 8 6.00 -12.02 -1.02
CA THR A 8 6.40 -11.66 -2.39
C THR A 8 6.34 -12.83 -3.39
N SER A 9 5.70 -13.95 -3.04
CA SER A 9 5.54 -15.13 -3.88
C SER A 9 4.24 -15.11 -4.68
N ALA A 10 4.28 -15.57 -5.93
CA ALA A 10 3.09 -15.75 -6.75
C ALA A 10 2.43 -17.13 -6.61
N GLY A 11 1.10 -17.15 -6.50
CA GLY A 11 0.25 -18.34 -6.52
C GLY A 11 0.32 -19.21 -5.26
N VAL A 12 1.53 -19.52 -4.78
CA VAL A 12 1.76 -20.42 -3.64
C VAL A 12 2.92 -19.93 -2.77
N PRO A 13 2.90 -20.21 -1.46
CA PRO A 13 4.02 -19.90 -0.59
C PRO A 13 5.21 -20.82 -0.88
N THR A 14 6.41 -20.34 -0.59
CA THR A 14 7.64 -21.11 -0.63
C THR A 14 8.32 -21.09 0.74
N ARG A 15 9.41 -21.85 0.91
CA ARG A 15 10.22 -21.77 2.14
C ARG A 15 10.82 -20.38 2.40
N GLN A 16 10.92 -19.53 1.37
CA GLN A 16 11.61 -18.25 1.45
C GLN A 16 10.67 -17.03 1.32
N ARG A 17 9.50 -17.21 0.69
CA ARG A 17 8.55 -16.13 0.36
C ARG A 17 7.14 -16.60 0.66
N ASN A 18 6.39 -15.84 1.44
CA ASN A 18 4.94 -16.00 1.56
C ASN A 18 4.22 -15.43 0.33
N VAL A 19 2.93 -15.74 0.19
CA VAL A 19 2.06 -15.14 -0.81
C VAL A 19 1.74 -13.66 -0.51
N SER A 20 1.18 -12.95 -1.50
CA SER A 20 0.97 -11.51 -1.54
C SER A 20 0.43 -10.88 -0.25
N GLY A 21 1.15 -9.87 0.21
CA GLY A 21 0.73 -8.97 1.27
C GLY A 21 1.73 -7.84 1.47
N LEU A 22 1.22 -6.61 1.58
CA LEU A 22 2.03 -5.40 1.74
C LEU A 22 1.41 -4.50 2.81
N ALA A 23 2.16 -4.22 3.88
CA ALA A 23 1.77 -3.20 4.84
C ALA A 23 2.28 -1.82 4.38
N LEU A 24 1.43 -0.81 4.44
CA LEU A 24 1.75 0.59 4.15
C LEU A 24 1.37 1.46 5.35
N GLY A 25 2.27 2.37 5.75
CA GLY A 25 1.98 3.38 6.76
C GLY A 25 2.53 4.75 6.39
N VAL A 26 2.06 5.76 7.10
CA VAL A 26 2.39 7.18 6.83
C VAL A 26 3.14 7.76 8.03
N ASP A 27 4.36 8.26 7.78
CA ASP A 27 5.26 8.82 8.80
C ASP A 27 5.33 7.95 10.07
N HIS A 28 5.21 8.56 11.25
CA HIS A 28 5.24 7.89 12.56
C HIS A 28 3.84 7.56 13.08
N HIS A 29 2.81 7.60 12.21
CA HIS A 29 1.49 7.14 12.62
C HIS A 29 1.54 5.64 12.89
N ARG A 30 0.91 5.22 13.98
CA ARG A 30 0.78 3.79 14.32
C ARG A 30 -0.26 3.09 13.45
N ASP A 31 -1.12 3.88 12.82
CA ASP A 31 -2.18 3.45 11.93
C ASP A 31 -1.56 3.07 10.57
N TRP A 32 -2.06 1.98 9.99
CA TRP A 32 -1.49 1.39 8.77
C TRP A 32 -2.58 0.72 7.92
N TYR A 33 -2.21 0.39 6.68
CA TYR A 33 -3.06 -0.17 5.65
C TYR A 33 -2.45 -1.44 5.10
N LEU A 34 -3.28 -2.38 4.68
CA LEU A 34 -2.85 -3.65 4.08
C LEU A 34 -3.29 -3.71 2.62
N VAL A 35 -2.38 -3.97 1.69
CA VAL A 35 -2.72 -4.35 0.31
C VAL A 35 -2.47 -5.83 0.14
N ASP A 36 -3.52 -6.55 -0.24
CA ASP A 36 -3.63 -8.00 -0.28
C ASP A 36 -3.37 -8.68 1.07
N ALA A 37 -4.03 -9.82 1.24
CA ALA A 37 -4.03 -10.60 2.46
C ALA A 37 -4.03 -12.09 2.10
N GLY A 38 -2.99 -12.54 1.40
CA GLY A 38 -2.78 -13.95 1.11
C GLY A 38 -2.70 -14.81 2.36
N GLU A 39 -2.86 -16.13 2.19
CA GLU A 39 -2.72 -17.07 3.29
C GLU A 39 -1.41 -16.85 4.06
N GLY A 40 -1.46 -16.97 5.39
CA GLY A 40 -0.28 -16.77 6.22
C GLY A 40 0.03 -15.30 6.55
N THR A 41 -0.65 -14.31 5.96
CA THR A 41 -0.38 -12.87 6.24
C THR A 41 -0.44 -12.54 7.73
N GLN A 42 -1.39 -13.09 8.51
CA GLN A 42 -1.42 -12.91 9.96
C GLN A 42 -0.17 -13.44 10.68
N HIS A 43 0.44 -14.52 10.19
CA HIS A 43 1.68 -15.07 10.75
C HIS A 43 2.88 -14.19 10.39
N GLN A 44 2.90 -13.63 9.19
CA GLN A 44 3.91 -12.65 8.80
C GLN A 44 3.79 -11.37 9.64
N LEU A 45 2.57 -10.95 9.99
CA LEU A 45 2.34 -9.81 10.88
C LEU A 45 2.95 -10.03 12.29
N LEU A 46 2.92 -11.24 12.84
CA LEU A 46 3.56 -11.58 14.13
C LEU A 46 5.08 -11.35 14.12
N ARG A 47 5.69 -11.33 12.94
CA ARG A 47 7.12 -11.09 12.73
C ARG A 47 7.42 -9.65 12.31
N SER A 48 6.40 -8.78 12.32
CA SER A 48 6.47 -7.38 11.94
C SER A 48 6.10 -6.48 13.12
N GLY A 49 6.32 -5.17 13.00
CA GLY A 49 5.87 -4.18 13.99
C GLY A 49 4.39 -3.78 13.87
N HIS A 50 3.64 -4.33 12.91
CA HIS A 50 2.29 -3.87 12.59
C HIS A 50 1.23 -4.55 13.48
N SER A 51 0.50 -3.74 14.24
CA SER A 51 -0.57 -4.23 15.12
C SER A 51 -1.92 -4.28 14.40
N LEU A 52 -2.63 -5.41 14.47
CA LEU A 52 -4.01 -5.54 13.97
C LEU A 52 -5.00 -4.57 14.64
N ALA A 53 -4.70 -4.05 15.83
CA ALA A 53 -5.52 -3.03 16.48
C ALA A 53 -5.49 -1.67 15.76
N ARG A 54 -4.41 -1.41 15.00
CA ARG A 54 -4.17 -0.15 14.27
C ARG A 54 -4.38 -0.24 12.76
N LEU A 55 -4.72 -1.43 12.25
CA LEU A 55 -5.04 -1.63 10.83
C LEU A 55 -6.30 -0.83 10.49
N ARG A 56 -6.23 0.14 9.57
CA ARG A 56 -7.36 1.01 9.23
C ARG A 56 -8.21 0.45 8.11
N ALA A 57 -7.56 0.04 7.03
CA ALA A 57 -8.23 -0.55 5.88
C ALA A 57 -7.39 -1.66 5.23
N ILE A 58 -8.08 -2.59 4.59
CA ILE A 58 -7.52 -3.64 3.74
C ILE A 58 -7.99 -3.40 2.31
N PHE A 59 -7.07 -3.47 1.37
CA PHE A 59 -7.32 -3.29 -0.06
C PHE A 59 -6.98 -4.61 -0.75
N ILE A 60 -7.97 -5.26 -1.36
CA ILE A 60 -7.77 -6.54 -2.05
C ILE A 60 -7.79 -6.28 -3.54
N SER A 61 -6.72 -6.63 -4.23
CA SER A 61 -6.58 -6.42 -5.67
C SER A 61 -7.59 -7.26 -6.43
N HIS A 62 -7.71 -8.55 -6.11
CA HIS A 62 -8.61 -9.48 -6.77
C HIS A 62 -8.91 -10.72 -5.92
N VAL A 63 -9.79 -11.60 -6.43
CA VAL A 63 -10.38 -12.72 -5.66
C VAL A 63 -9.54 -14.01 -5.63
N HIS A 64 -8.32 -14.05 -6.19
CA HIS A 64 -7.49 -15.25 -6.07
C HIS A 64 -7.01 -15.46 -4.63
N GLY A 65 -6.82 -16.73 -4.29
CA GLY A 65 -6.61 -17.15 -2.90
C GLY A 65 -5.33 -16.65 -2.27
N ASP A 66 -4.25 -16.58 -3.05
CA ASP A 66 -2.96 -16.03 -2.66
C ASP A 66 -2.98 -14.52 -2.38
N HIS A 67 -4.12 -13.85 -2.63
CA HIS A 67 -4.36 -12.44 -2.29
C HIS A 67 -5.43 -12.25 -1.20
N CYS A 68 -6.22 -13.27 -0.85
CA CYS A 68 -7.36 -13.07 0.07
C CYS A 68 -7.60 -14.15 1.13
N TYR A 69 -6.99 -15.34 1.05
CA TYR A 69 -7.25 -16.43 2.00
C TYR A 69 -6.82 -16.13 3.44
N GLY A 70 -5.95 -15.14 3.65
CA GLY A 70 -5.56 -14.66 4.97
C GLY A 70 -6.61 -13.77 5.65
N LEU A 71 -7.59 -13.23 4.90
CA LEU A 71 -8.60 -12.30 5.43
C LEU A 71 -9.37 -12.84 6.63
N PRO A 72 -9.97 -14.05 6.60
CA PRO A 72 -10.77 -14.51 7.73
C PRO A 72 -9.94 -14.66 9.00
N GLY A 73 -8.69 -15.13 8.86
CA GLY A 73 -7.74 -15.24 9.97
C GLY A 73 -7.40 -13.87 10.57
N ILE A 74 -7.12 -12.87 9.74
CA ILE A 74 -6.87 -11.49 10.18
C ILE A 74 -8.08 -10.92 10.94
N ILE A 75 -9.30 -11.10 10.41
CA ILE A 75 -10.54 -10.61 11.01
C ILE A 75 -10.77 -11.29 12.38
N ALA A 76 -10.66 -12.62 12.43
CA ALA A 76 -10.82 -13.36 13.68
C ALA A 76 -9.77 -12.97 14.72
N SER A 77 -8.49 -12.89 14.32
CA SER A 77 -7.39 -12.51 15.21
C SER A 77 -7.55 -11.08 15.74
N ALA A 78 -7.91 -10.12 14.88
CA ALA A 78 -8.19 -8.75 15.30
C ALA A 78 -9.36 -8.70 16.31
N ASN A 79 -10.42 -9.48 16.07
CA ASN A 79 -11.53 -9.61 17.01
C ASN A 79 -11.04 -10.14 18.35
N MET A 80 -10.26 -11.21 18.37
CA MET A 80 -9.73 -11.85 19.59
C MET A 80 -8.79 -10.92 20.37
N SER A 81 -8.00 -10.10 19.68
CA SER A 81 -7.14 -9.07 20.28
C SER A 81 -7.91 -7.87 20.88
N GLY A 82 -9.24 -7.89 20.87
CA GLY A 82 -10.06 -6.88 21.53
C GLY A 82 -10.26 -5.60 20.70
N ARG A 83 -10.07 -5.68 19.37
CA ARG A 83 -10.36 -4.57 18.47
C ARG A 83 -11.82 -4.11 18.64
N LYS A 84 -12.02 -2.80 18.69
CA LYS A 84 -13.34 -2.13 18.71
C LYS A 84 -13.53 -1.15 17.55
N THR A 85 -12.43 -0.70 16.95
CA THR A 85 -12.42 0.27 15.86
C THR A 85 -12.92 -0.36 14.56
N PRO A 86 -13.74 0.33 13.75
CA PRO A 86 -14.18 -0.17 12.45
C PRO A 86 -13.01 -0.57 11.55
N LEU A 87 -13.18 -1.60 10.74
CA LEU A 87 -12.23 -2.00 9.71
C LEU A 87 -12.91 -1.92 8.35
N THR A 88 -12.33 -1.14 7.43
CA THR A 88 -12.81 -1.05 6.05
C THR A 88 -12.07 -2.03 5.15
N ILE A 89 -12.80 -2.72 4.28
CA ILE A 89 -12.25 -3.63 3.27
C ILE A 89 -12.71 -3.11 1.91
N CYS A 90 -11.76 -2.59 1.12
CA CYS A 90 -11.97 -2.16 -0.25
C CYS A 90 -11.57 -3.32 -1.18
N ALA A 91 -12.53 -3.89 -1.91
CA ALA A 91 -12.31 -5.12 -2.65
C ALA A 91 -13.41 -5.35 -3.71
N PRO A 92 -13.20 -6.27 -4.69
CA PRO A 92 -14.28 -6.74 -5.55
C PRO A 92 -15.39 -7.43 -4.75
N ASP A 93 -16.62 -7.45 -5.28
CA ASP A 93 -17.81 -7.98 -4.60
C ASP A 93 -17.63 -9.41 -4.06
N GLY A 94 -16.91 -10.26 -4.80
CA GLY A 94 -16.63 -11.64 -4.39
C GLY A 94 -15.95 -11.78 -3.03
N ILE A 95 -15.20 -10.77 -2.57
CA ILE A 95 -14.54 -10.78 -1.26
C ILE A 95 -15.54 -10.63 -0.11
N GLU A 96 -16.55 -9.77 -0.25
CA GLU A 96 -17.60 -9.62 0.76
C GLU A 96 -18.37 -10.94 0.93
N GLN A 97 -18.70 -11.59 -0.19
CA GLN A 97 -19.37 -12.89 -0.20
C GLN A 97 -18.50 -13.97 0.47
N TYR A 98 -17.21 -14.03 0.14
CA TYR A 98 -16.25 -14.97 0.73
C TYR A 98 -16.16 -14.80 2.26
N VAL A 99 -15.95 -13.57 2.73
CA VAL A 99 -15.85 -13.29 4.17
C VAL A 99 -17.15 -13.64 4.90
N ASN A 100 -18.30 -13.29 4.32
CA ASN A 100 -19.61 -13.60 4.91
C ASN A 100 -19.88 -15.12 4.95
N ALA A 101 -19.46 -15.87 3.93
CA ALA A 101 -19.56 -17.32 3.91
C ALA A 101 -18.70 -17.96 5.01
N VAL A 102 -17.42 -17.57 5.14
CA VAL A 102 -16.55 -18.07 6.20
C VAL A 102 -17.14 -17.74 7.57
N ARG A 103 -17.58 -16.49 7.77
CA ARG A 103 -18.22 -16.08 9.04
C ARG A 103 -19.43 -16.92 9.39
N LYS A 104 -20.25 -17.26 8.39
CA LYS A 104 -21.44 -18.11 8.57
C LYS A 104 -21.08 -19.55 8.96
N TYR A 105 -20.10 -20.14 8.29
CA TYR A 105 -19.78 -21.56 8.48
C TYR A 105 -18.76 -21.83 9.58
N THR A 106 -18.10 -20.79 10.12
CA THR A 106 -17.14 -20.91 11.24
C THR A 106 -17.61 -20.24 12.53
N ASP A 107 -18.90 -19.86 12.63
CA ASP A 107 -19.48 -19.21 13.81
C ASP A 107 -18.76 -17.90 14.21
N LEU A 108 -18.21 -17.17 13.23
CA LEU A 108 -17.60 -15.85 13.44
C LEU A 108 -18.66 -14.74 13.33
N HIS A 109 -19.74 -14.90 14.09
CA HIS A 109 -20.87 -13.97 14.08
C HIS A 109 -20.63 -12.75 14.98
N THR A 110 -19.96 -12.95 16.12
CA THR A 110 -19.79 -11.92 17.14
C THR A 110 -18.48 -11.15 16.97
N LEU A 111 -18.45 -10.25 16.00
CA LEU A 111 -17.37 -9.27 15.87
C LEU A 111 -17.62 -8.08 16.82
N ARG A 112 -16.61 -7.74 17.63
CA ARG A 112 -16.63 -6.61 18.57
C ARG A 112 -16.37 -5.26 17.90
N TYR A 113 -16.21 -5.26 16.59
CA TYR A 113 -15.96 -4.06 15.78
C TYR A 113 -16.69 -4.17 14.43
N PRO A 114 -17.11 -3.02 13.84
CA PRO A 114 -17.76 -3.01 12.54
C PRO A 114 -16.81 -3.43 11.40
N LEU A 115 -17.34 -4.22 10.46
CA LEU A 115 -16.73 -4.43 9.13
C LEU A 115 -17.49 -3.61 8.10
N HIS A 116 -16.78 -2.81 7.32
CA HIS A 116 -17.34 -2.03 6.22
C HIS A 116 -16.74 -2.51 4.90
N PHE A 117 -17.57 -2.86 3.92
CA PHE A 117 -17.13 -3.23 2.59
C PHE A 117 -17.33 -2.07 1.61
N VAL A 118 -16.30 -1.80 0.80
CA VAL A 118 -16.37 -0.88 -0.33
C VAL A 118 -16.04 -1.68 -1.58
N ARG A 119 -16.99 -1.72 -2.52
CA ARG A 119 -16.89 -2.51 -3.76
C ARG A 119 -16.06 -1.79 -4.81
N SER A 120 -14.82 -2.22 -5.03
CA SER A 120 -13.90 -1.60 -5.99
C SER A 120 -14.33 -1.77 -7.45
N ASP A 121 -15.10 -2.83 -7.73
CA ASP A 121 -15.65 -3.18 -9.04
C ASP A 121 -16.97 -2.48 -9.40
N HIS A 122 -17.55 -1.72 -8.46
CA HIS A 122 -18.79 -0.96 -8.67
C HIS A 122 -18.55 0.52 -8.92
N CYS A 123 -17.30 0.96 -9.02
CA CYS A 123 -17.00 2.35 -9.23
C CYS A 123 -17.03 2.71 -10.72
N ALA A 124 -17.87 3.68 -11.10
CA ALA A 124 -18.07 4.07 -12.49
C ALA A 124 -16.91 4.87 -13.11
N ALA A 125 -15.99 5.39 -12.30
CA ALA A 125 -14.87 6.22 -12.75
C ALA A 125 -13.61 5.37 -12.96
N GLU A 126 -12.84 5.69 -14.00
CA GLU A 126 -11.51 5.11 -14.28
C GLU A 126 -10.56 5.23 -13.08
N GLN A 127 -10.70 6.30 -12.28
CA GLN A 127 -9.96 6.54 -11.05
C GLN A 127 -10.94 6.77 -9.89
N ALA A 128 -11.37 5.69 -9.27
CA ALA A 128 -12.40 5.76 -8.25
C ALA A 128 -11.82 5.94 -6.85
N LEU A 129 -12.20 7.00 -6.14
CA LEU A 129 -11.89 7.14 -4.72
C LEU A 129 -12.63 6.04 -3.93
N VAL A 130 -11.89 5.11 -3.33
CA VAL A 130 -12.45 3.96 -2.60
C VAL A 130 -12.26 4.08 -1.09
N TYR A 131 -11.33 4.90 -0.64
CA TYR A 131 -11.08 5.14 0.78
C TYR A 131 -10.43 6.51 0.99
N GLN A 132 -10.79 7.16 2.09
CA GLN A 132 -10.13 8.37 2.55
C GLN A 132 -10.22 8.45 4.08
N ASP A 133 -9.12 8.84 4.70
CA ASP A 133 -9.11 9.27 6.10
C ASP A 133 -8.23 10.53 6.27
N GLU A 134 -7.78 10.82 7.49
CA GLU A 134 -6.95 11.98 7.78
C GLU A 134 -5.52 11.90 7.21
N ASN A 135 -5.03 10.71 6.86
CA ASN A 135 -3.64 10.49 6.46
C ASN A 135 -3.50 10.20 4.96
N VAL A 136 -4.49 9.53 4.35
CA VAL A 136 -4.43 9.11 2.93
C VAL A 136 -5.76 9.25 2.22
N SER A 137 -5.68 9.48 0.91
CA SER A 137 -6.74 9.17 -0.05
C SER A 137 -6.27 7.99 -0.93
N VAL A 138 -7.16 7.04 -1.20
CA VAL A 138 -6.85 5.84 -1.98
C VAL A 138 -7.83 5.71 -3.12
N SER A 139 -7.28 5.59 -4.34
CA SER A 139 -8.06 5.36 -5.55
C SER A 139 -7.79 3.96 -6.14
N ALA A 140 -8.84 3.32 -6.62
CA ALA A 140 -8.77 2.05 -7.35
C ALA A 140 -8.70 2.29 -8.86
N HIS A 141 -7.88 1.48 -9.54
CA HIS A 141 -7.66 1.54 -11.00
C HIS A 141 -7.80 0.13 -11.55
N ALA A 142 -8.70 -0.07 -12.50
CA ALA A 142 -8.97 -1.38 -13.08
C ALA A 142 -7.76 -1.90 -13.89
N LEU A 143 -7.51 -3.20 -13.79
CA LEU A 143 -6.44 -3.94 -14.46
C LEU A 143 -7.01 -5.04 -15.36
N SER A 144 -6.14 -5.67 -16.15
CA SER A 144 -6.48 -6.81 -17.01
C SER A 144 -5.96 -8.11 -16.39
N HIS A 145 -6.88 -8.94 -15.90
CA HIS A 145 -6.57 -10.25 -15.33
C HIS A 145 -7.74 -11.22 -15.53
N ARG A 146 -7.57 -12.51 -15.17
CA ARG A 146 -8.61 -13.55 -15.35
C ARG A 146 -9.93 -13.26 -14.62
N VAL A 147 -9.84 -12.45 -13.58
CA VAL A 147 -10.94 -11.95 -12.75
C VAL A 147 -10.75 -10.44 -12.61
N PRO A 148 -11.80 -9.68 -12.21
CA PRO A 148 -11.63 -8.26 -11.91
C PRO A 148 -10.45 -8.03 -10.94
N SER A 149 -9.48 -7.24 -11.39
CA SER A 149 -8.25 -6.91 -10.67
C SER A 149 -8.04 -5.41 -10.64
N PHE A 150 -7.46 -4.92 -9.55
CA PHE A 150 -7.32 -3.49 -9.28
C PHE A 150 -5.93 -3.18 -8.74
N ALA A 151 -5.40 -2.04 -9.15
CA ALA A 151 -4.32 -1.37 -8.46
C ALA A 151 -4.87 -0.33 -7.48
N TYR A 152 -4.14 -0.09 -6.41
CA TYR A 152 -4.46 0.95 -5.43
C TYR A 152 -3.39 2.03 -5.42
N ARG A 153 -3.80 3.27 -5.70
CA ARG A 153 -2.97 4.47 -5.63
C ARG A 153 -3.22 5.17 -4.31
N PHE A 154 -2.24 5.10 -3.42
CA PHE A 154 -2.19 5.81 -2.16
C PHE A 154 -1.60 7.18 -2.38
N GLU A 155 -2.35 8.21 -2.05
CA GLU A 155 -1.90 9.59 -2.00
C GLU A 155 -1.99 10.08 -0.55
N GLU A 156 -0.84 10.45 0.00
CA GLU A 156 -0.78 11.08 1.30
C GLU A 156 -1.57 12.39 1.33
N LEU A 157 -2.21 12.66 2.46
CA LEU A 157 -2.85 13.93 2.76
C LEU A 157 -1.95 14.67 3.77
N PRO A 158 -1.09 15.60 3.31
CA PRO A 158 -0.19 16.31 4.19
C PRO A 158 -0.99 17.15 5.20
N ALA A 159 -0.78 16.89 6.49
CA ALA A 159 -1.26 17.81 7.52
C ALA A 159 -0.61 19.17 7.31
N SER A 160 -1.42 20.22 7.14
CA SER A 160 -0.92 21.59 7.14
C SER A 160 -0.44 21.91 8.55
N ALA A 161 0.75 22.47 8.75
CA ALA A 161 1.24 22.80 10.09
C ALA A 161 1.09 24.30 10.37
N LEU A 162 0.84 24.68 11.62
CA LEU A 162 0.94 26.09 12.01
C LEU A 162 2.40 26.57 11.94
N ASP A 163 2.58 27.75 11.37
CA ASP A 163 3.81 28.52 11.40
C ASP A 163 3.88 29.30 12.73
N HIS A 164 4.52 28.68 13.73
CA HIS A 164 4.64 29.25 15.07
C HIS A 164 5.30 30.63 15.07
N SER A 165 6.31 30.83 14.21
CA SER A 165 7.01 32.12 14.10
C SER A 165 6.09 33.22 13.59
N LYS A 166 5.22 32.93 12.61
CA LYS A 166 4.21 33.90 12.14
C LYS A 166 3.11 34.15 13.15
N LEU A 167 2.66 33.12 13.89
CA LEU A 167 1.68 33.29 14.96
C LEU A 167 2.21 34.20 16.06
N GLU A 168 3.46 34.03 16.45
CA GLU A 168 4.14 34.87 17.43
C GLU A 168 4.34 36.29 16.90
N ALA A 169 4.76 36.46 15.64
CA ALA A 169 4.91 37.77 15.01
C ALA A 169 3.57 38.54 14.88
N LEU A 170 2.45 37.83 14.68
CA LEU A 170 1.11 38.40 14.64
C LEU A 170 0.50 38.60 16.04
N ALA A 171 1.20 38.19 17.10
CA ALA A 171 0.76 38.20 18.49
C ALA A 171 -0.55 37.41 18.71
N VAL A 172 -0.70 36.27 18.02
CA VAL A 172 -1.84 35.36 18.23
C VAL A 172 -1.60 34.57 19.52
N PRO A 173 -2.41 34.75 20.58
CA PRO A 173 -2.18 34.09 21.86
C PRO A 173 -2.28 32.57 21.70
N ARG A 174 -1.36 31.84 22.34
CA ARG A 174 -1.40 30.37 22.40
C ARG A 174 -2.69 29.92 23.07
N GLY A 175 -3.33 28.91 22.51
CA GLY A 175 -4.58 28.36 23.04
C GLY A 175 -5.60 28.02 21.94
N PRO A 176 -6.92 28.12 22.23
CA PRO A 176 -7.97 27.67 21.32
C PRO A 176 -7.92 28.30 19.92
N LEU A 177 -7.45 29.54 19.80
CA LEU A 177 -7.35 30.25 18.52
C LEU A 177 -6.39 29.57 17.53
N TRP A 178 -5.32 28.94 18.03
CA TRP A 178 -4.39 28.19 17.18
C TRP A 178 -5.08 26.98 16.58
N GLY A 179 -5.89 26.26 17.36
CA GLY A 179 -6.69 25.13 16.89
C GLY A 179 -7.73 25.54 15.83
N GLN A 180 -8.38 26.69 16.02
CA GLN A 180 -9.33 27.23 15.04
C GLN A 180 -8.63 27.60 13.71
N LEU A 181 -7.48 28.27 13.79
CA LEU A 181 -6.66 28.57 12.61
C LEU A 181 -6.20 27.31 11.89
N GLN A 182 -5.75 26.31 12.63
CA GLN A 182 -5.36 25.00 12.11
C GLN A 182 -6.52 24.26 11.40
N GLN A 183 -7.75 24.47 11.85
CA GLN A 183 -8.97 23.95 11.21
C GLN A 183 -9.45 24.78 10.01
N GLY A 184 -8.67 25.78 9.58
CA GLY A 184 -9.04 26.65 8.47
C GLY A 184 -10.07 27.72 8.83
N GLN A 185 -10.29 28.01 10.11
CA GLN A 185 -11.20 29.07 10.55
C GLN A 185 -10.49 30.41 10.70
N VAL A 186 -11.14 31.48 10.26
CA VAL A 186 -10.69 32.86 10.52
C VAL A 186 -10.94 33.20 11.98
N VAL A 187 -9.91 33.63 12.70
CA VAL A 187 -10.04 34.05 14.11
C VAL A 187 -9.97 35.56 14.25
N THR A 188 -10.70 36.09 15.22
CA THR A 188 -10.64 37.51 15.60
C THR A 188 -9.93 37.64 16.94
N LEU A 189 -8.87 38.44 16.99
CA LEU A 189 -8.10 38.71 18.20
C LEU A 189 -8.84 39.70 19.11
N ALA A 190 -8.41 39.79 20.37
CA ALA A 190 -8.99 40.71 21.37
C ALA A 190 -8.88 42.19 20.95
N ASP A 191 -7.90 42.53 20.10
CA ASP A 191 -7.72 43.87 19.53
C ASP A 191 -8.55 44.12 18.25
N GLY A 192 -9.41 43.18 17.86
CA GLY A 192 -10.28 43.26 16.69
C GLY A 192 -9.64 42.85 15.36
N ARG A 193 -8.34 42.53 15.32
CA ARG A 193 -7.68 42.05 14.10
C ARG A 193 -8.20 40.65 13.72
N LYS A 194 -8.46 40.44 12.43
CA LYS A 194 -8.81 39.12 11.87
C LYS A 194 -7.57 38.45 11.28
N ILE A 195 -7.30 37.22 11.71
CA ILE A 195 -6.19 36.40 11.22
C ILE A 195 -6.77 35.28 10.36
N ASN A 196 -6.32 35.23 9.11
CA ASN A 196 -6.69 34.18 8.18
C ASN A 196 -5.72 32.99 8.32
N PRO A 197 -6.21 31.74 8.27
CA PRO A 197 -5.38 30.54 8.31
C PRO A 197 -4.21 30.56 7.34
N GLN A 198 -4.43 31.05 6.11
CA GLN A 198 -3.41 31.13 5.06
C GLN A 198 -2.21 32.01 5.44
N GLN A 199 -2.36 32.92 6.41
CA GLN A 199 -1.27 33.75 6.90
C GLN A 199 -0.33 33.00 7.84
N VAL A 200 -0.82 31.94 8.48
CA VAL A 200 -0.17 31.27 9.62
C VAL A 200 -0.08 29.75 9.45
N ILE A 201 -0.54 29.21 8.34
CA ILE A 201 -0.36 27.80 7.96
C ILE A 201 0.84 27.70 7.02
N GLN A 202 1.75 26.78 7.32
CA GLN A 202 2.84 26.42 6.43
C GLN A 202 2.28 25.75 5.17
N PRO A 203 2.86 26.03 3.99
CA PRO A 203 2.47 25.32 2.78
C PRO A 203 2.65 23.82 2.99
N ALA A 204 1.62 23.06 2.64
CA ALA A 204 1.69 21.61 2.64
C ALA A 204 2.88 21.14 1.81
N TRP A 205 3.67 20.23 2.37
CA TRP A 205 4.75 19.58 1.63
C TRP A 205 4.16 18.69 0.52
N LYS A 206 4.96 18.36 -0.48
CA LYS A 206 4.49 17.59 -1.64
C LYS A 206 4.04 16.20 -1.18
N ALA A 207 2.77 15.88 -1.43
CA ALA A 207 2.19 14.58 -1.11
C ALA A 207 2.98 13.44 -1.75
N ARG A 208 3.36 12.44 -0.94
CA ARG A 208 3.96 11.21 -1.43
C ARG A 208 2.88 10.31 -2.01
N ARG A 209 3.21 9.67 -3.13
CA ARG A 209 2.29 8.81 -3.88
C ARG A 209 2.93 7.47 -4.18
N VAL A 210 2.20 6.40 -3.84
CA VAL A 210 2.61 5.02 -4.08
C VAL A 210 1.48 4.30 -4.80
N ILE A 211 1.81 3.54 -5.84
CA ILE A 211 0.87 2.62 -6.47
C ILE A 211 1.29 1.20 -6.15
N VAL A 212 0.30 0.40 -5.75
CA VAL A 212 0.44 -1.05 -5.57
C VAL A 212 -0.46 -1.71 -6.60
N GLY A 213 0.16 -2.31 -7.62
CA GLY A 213 -0.52 -3.07 -8.67
C GLY A 213 -0.93 -4.45 -8.18
N GLY A 214 -2.16 -4.85 -8.52
CA GLY A 214 -2.57 -6.25 -8.49
C GLY A 214 -2.03 -7.02 -9.68
N ASP A 215 -2.39 -8.30 -9.75
CA ASP A 215 -2.04 -9.16 -10.88
C ASP A 215 -2.67 -8.65 -12.18
N ASN A 216 -1.89 -8.65 -13.25
CA ASN A 216 -2.23 -7.97 -14.49
C ASN A 216 -1.33 -8.35 -15.67
N ASP A 217 -1.86 -8.40 -16.90
CA ASP A 217 -1.10 -8.55 -18.15
C ASP A 217 -1.04 -7.30 -19.03
N GLN A 218 -1.68 -6.20 -18.65
CA GLN A 218 -1.66 -4.92 -19.38
C GLN A 218 -1.24 -3.78 -18.46
N PRO A 219 0.06 -3.66 -18.08
CA PRO A 219 0.52 -2.63 -17.16
C PRO A 219 0.30 -1.20 -17.71
N GLU A 220 0.10 -1.03 -19.01
CA GLU A 220 -0.25 0.24 -19.64
C GLU A 220 -1.53 0.88 -19.10
N LEU A 221 -2.47 0.10 -18.54
CA LEU A 221 -3.68 0.61 -17.91
C LEU A 221 -3.36 1.56 -16.74
N LEU A 222 -2.17 1.46 -16.16
CA LEU A 222 -1.73 2.31 -15.05
C LEU A 222 -1.11 3.65 -15.47
N LEU A 223 -0.89 3.91 -16.77
CA LEU A 223 -0.17 5.11 -17.22
C LEU A 223 -0.78 6.42 -16.69
N ASN A 224 -2.11 6.51 -16.67
CA ASN A 224 -2.80 7.68 -16.13
C ASN A 224 -2.64 7.81 -14.61
N ALA A 225 -2.68 6.68 -13.89
CA ALA A 225 -2.53 6.62 -12.44
C ALA A 225 -1.11 7.00 -11.99
N LEU A 226 -0.11 6.64 -12.79
CA LEU A 226 1.32 6.81 -12.50
C LEU A 226 1.81 8.27 -12.54
N LYS A 227 0.96 9.22 -12.93
CA LYS A 227 1.32 10.64 -12.94
C LYS A 227 1.73 11.12 -11.55
N ASN A 228 2.96 11.65 -11.45
CA ASN A 228 3.57 12.17 -10.23
C ASN A 228 3.70 11.12 -9.09
N VAL A 229 3.84 9.85 -9.42
CA VAL A 229 4.04 8.77 -8.44
C VAL A 229 5.51 8.65 -8.05
N ASN A 230 5.77 8.49 -6.74
CA ASN A 230 7.13 8.27 -6.24
C ASN A 230 7.57 6.82 -6.46
N LEU A 231 6.70 5.85 -6.15
CA LEU A 231 7.02 4.42 -6.23
C LEU A 231 5.87 3.65 -6.88
N LEU A 232 6.22 2.87 -7.90
CA LEU A 232 5.37 1.79 -8.43
C LEU A 232 5.81 0.46 -7.81
N ILE A 233 4.90 -0.21 -7.10
CA ILE A 233 5.03 -1.60 -6.66
C ILE A 233 4.16 -2.44 -7.59
N HIS A 234 4.73 -3.38 -8.33
CA HIS A 234 3.99 -4.14 -9.34
C HIS A 234 4.47 -5.60 -9.41
N GLU A 235 3.57 -6.50 -9.80
CA GLU A 235 3.94 -7.88 -10.09
C GLU A 235 4.96 -7.94 -11.24
N ALA A 236 5.93 -8.84 -11.13
CA ALA A 236 6.79 -9.25 -12.22
C ALA A 236 6.94 -10.76 -12.14
N THR A 237 5.84 -11.45 -12.42
CA THR A 237 5.75 -12.90 -12.22
C THR A 237 6.75 -13.64 -13.12
N PHE A 238 7.06 -13.08 -14.30
CA PHE A 238 7.92 -13.70 -15.30
C PHE A 238 8.95 -12.74 -15.93
N THR A 239 9.94 -13.31 -16.58
CA THR A 239 10.71 -12.66 -17.65
C THR A 239 9.99 -12.88 -19.00
N ASP A 240 10.32 -12.10 -20.02
CA ASP A 240 9.79 -12.27 -21.38
C ASP A 240 10.03 -13.69 -21.91
N ASP A 241 11.25 -14.23 -21.70
CA ASP A 241 11.60 -15.62 -22.05
C ASP A 241 10.67 -16.62 -21.37
N ILE A 242 10.44 -16.48 -20.06
CA ILE A 242 9.58 -17.42 -19.33
C ILE A 242 8.12 -17.29 -19.81
N LEU A 243 7.62 -16.07 -20.04
CA LEU A 243 6.26 -15.85 -20.53
C LEU A 243 6.03 -16.53 -21.89
N GLN A 244 7.01 -16.45 -22.80
CA GLN A 244 6.94 -17.14 -24.10
C GLN A 244 6.81 -18.67 -23.94
N HIS A 245 7.44 -19.24 -22.92
CA HIS A 245 7.38 -20.69 -22.66
C HIS A 245 6.10 -21.12 -21.95
N VAL A 246 5.59 -20.33 -20.99
CA VAL A 246 4.40 -20.71 -20.19
C VAL A 246 3.09 -20.30 -20.85
N GLY A 247 3.12 -19.29 -21.72
CA GLY A 247 1.97 -18.76 -22.46
C GLY A 247 1.20 -17.66 -21.72
N PRO A 248 0.40 -16.87 -22.45
CA PRO A 248 -0.29 -15.68 -21.93
C PRO A 248 -1.54 -15.98 -21.09
N GLN A 249 -2.02 -17.23 -21.06
CA GLN A 249 -3.27 -17.60 -20.38
C GLN A 249 -3.27 -17.35 -18.87
N TYR A 250 -2.10 -17.14 -18.27
CA TYR A 250 -1.99 -16.80 -16.85
C TYR A 250 -2.30 -15.32 -16.56
N MET A 251 -2.28 -14.46 -17.58
CA MET A 251 -2.55 -13.02 -17.50
C MET A 251 -1.69 -12.29 -16.45
N HIS A 252 -0.37 -12.51 -16.51
CA HIS A 252 0.63 -11.85 -15.67
C HIS A 252 1.61 -11.00 -16.48
N SER A 253 2.26 -10.06 -15.81
CA SER A 253 3.22 -9.14 -16.42
C SER A 253 4.65 -9.68 -16.35
N THR A 254 5.47 -9.24 -17.31
CA THR A 254 6.92 -9.44 -17.27
C THR A 254 7.64 -8.25 -16.68
N ALA A 255 8.87 -8.45 -16.19
CA ALA A 255 9.71 -7.36 -15.71
C ALA A 255 9.96 -6.31 -16.80
N SER A 256 10.14 -6.74 -18.05
CA SER A 256 10.25 -5.87 -19.24
C SER A 256 9.01 -5.00 -19.47
N MET A 257 7.81 -5.58 -19.41
CA MET A 257 6.55 -4.83 -19.58
C MET A 257 6.39 -3.75 -18.50
N VAL A 258 6.69 -4.11 -17.25
CA VAL A 258 6.57 -3.20 -16.10
C VAL A 258 7.66 -2.12 -16.11
N ALA A 259 8.87 -2.44 -16.55
CA ALA A 259 9.92 -1.43 -16.66
C ALA A 259 9.56 -0.35 -17.70
N LYS A 260 9.00 -0.75 -18.85
CA LYS A 260 8.61 0.16 -19.93
C LYS A 260 7.57 1.19 -19.50
N ILE A 261 6.54 0.81 -18.75
CA ILE A 261 5.52 1.78 -18.33
C ILE A 261 6.00 2.66 -17.16
N ALA A 262 6.87 2.15 -16.29
CA ALA A 262 7.49 2.93 -15.22
C ALA A 262 8.37 4.05 -15.80
N GLU A 263 9.18 3.72 -16.82
CA GLU A 263 10.00 4.69 -17.55
C GLU A 263 9.14 5.74 -18.26
N ARG A 264 8.11 5.30 -19.00
CA ARG A 264 7.19 6.20 -19.70
C ARG A 264 6.44 7.15 -18.76
N ALA A 265 6.12 6.70 -17.55
CA ALA A 265 5.47 7.54 -16.54
C ALA A 265 6.45 8.43 -15.77
N GLY A 266 7.76 8.21 -15.89
CA GLY A 266 8.79 8.98 -15.18
C GLY A 266 8.80 8.72 -13.67
N THR A 267 8.40 7.53 -13.22
CA THR A 267 8.48 7.18 -11.79
C THR A 267 9.94 6.96 -11.39
N PRO A 268 10.44 7.50 -10.27
CA PRO A 268 11.85 7.36 -9.90
C PRO A 268 12.19 5.96 -9.34
N TYR A 269 11.21 5.26 -8.78
CA TYR A 269 11.40 3.95 -8.14
C TYR A 269 10.39 2.92 -8.65
N LEU A 270 10.89 1.71 -8.93
CA LEU A 270 10.12 0.54 -9.31
C LEU A 270 10.45 -0.63 -8.37
N ALA A 271 9.46 -1.15 -7.65
CA ALA A 271 9.60 -2.37 -6.87
C ALA A 271 8.84 -3.52 -7.53
N LEU A 272 9.59 -4.56 -7.86
CA LEU A 272 9.05 -5.80 -8.41
C LEU A 272 8.75 -6.77 -7.28
N THR A 273 7.59 -7.43 -7.35
CA THR A 273 7.14 -8.45 -6.39
C THR A 273 6.37 -9.56 -7.12
N HIS A 274 5.70 -10.43 -6.36
CA HIS A 274 4.85 -11.51 -6.88
C HIS A 274 5.64 -12.45 -7.80
N PHE A 275 6.76 -12.96 -7.30
CA PHE A 275 7.69 -13.74 -8.10
C PHE A 275 7.22 -15.19 -8.20
N SER A 276 7.26 -15.75 -9.41
CA SER A 276 7.03 -17.18 -9.60
C SER A 276 7.94 -18.01 -8.69
N GLN A 277 7.38 -19.06 -8.06
CA GLN A 277 8.14 -20.05 -7.28
C GLN A 277 9.28 -20.74 -8.08
N ARG A 278 9.26 -20.60 -9.42
CA ARG A 278 10.30 -21.09 -10.33
C ARG A 278 11.66 -20.42 -10.10
N TYR A 279 11.67 -19.17 -9.62
CA TYR A 279 12.90 -18.47 -9.28
C TYR A 279 13.42 -18.97 -7.92
N ARG A 280 14.53 -19.72 -7.93
CA ARG A 280 15.14 -20.28 -6.71
C ARG A 280 16.34 -19.42 -6.32
N ASN A 281 16.47 -19.10 -5.03
CA ASN A 281 17.60 -18.31 -4.53
C ASN A 281 18.83 -19.17 -4.14
N CYS A 282 18.76 -20.52 -4.19
CA CYS A 282 19.87 -21.40 -3.78
C CYS A 282 19.91 -22.73 -4.55
N GLY A 283 21.02 -23.00 -5.25
CA GLY A 283 21.37 -24.30 -5.87
C GLY A 283 22.62 -24.19 -6.77
N ARG A 284 23.45 -25.23 -6.85
CA ARG A 284 24.68 -25.29 -7.69
C ARG A 284 24.42 -25.26 -9.20
N ASP A 285 23.17 -25.45 -9.64
CA ASP A 285 22.71 -25.36 -11.03
C ASP A 285 21.78 -24.15 -11.17
N ASP A 286 22.37 -23.05 -11.65
CA ASP A 286 21.92 -21.69 -11.42
C ASP A 286 21.32 -21.07 -12.69
N LYS A 287 20.15 -21.55 -13.11
CA LYS A 287 19.54 -21.12 -14.38
C LYS A 287 18.37 -20.16 -14.24
N ARG A 288 17.80 -19.95 -13.04
CA ARG A 288 16.59 -19.11 -12.83
C ARG A 288 16.60 -18.44 -11.46
N GLN A 289 17.22 -17.27 -11.39
CA GLN A 289 17.21 -16.42 -10.18
C GLN A 289 16.24 -15.24 -10.33
N VAL A 290 15.73 -14.73 -9.20
CA VAL A 290 14.93 -13.48 -9.16
C VAL A 290 15.72 -12.31 -9.78
N GLU A 291 17.06 -12.35 -9.73
CA GLU A 291 17.94 -11.36 -10.34
C GLU A 291 17.78 -11.21 -11.86
N GLU A 292 17.28 -12.23 -12.56
CA GLU A 292 16.96 -12.14 -13.98
C GLU A 292 15.88 -11.10 -14.27
N LEU A 293 14.91 -10.95 -13.36
CA LEU A 293 13.87 -9.92 -13.47
C LEU A 293 14.47 -8.52 -13.38
N ARG A 294 15.45 -8.30 -12.47
CA ARG A 294 16.16 -7.01 -12.40
C ARG A 294 16.95 -6.74 -13.68
N ARG A 295 17.69 -7.74 -14.17
CA ARG A 295 18.49 -7.60 -15.40
C ARG A 295 17.63 -7.28 -16.62
N GLU A 296 16.44 -7.87 -16.72
CA GLU A 296 15.48 -7.57 -17.78
C GLU A 296 14.88 -6.17 -17.61
N ALA A 297 14.39 -5.82 -16.42
CA ALA A 297 13.82 -4.51 -16.16
C ALA A 297 14.82 -3.36 -16.40
N ALA A 298 16.09 -3.55 -16.03
CA ALA A 298 17.16 -2.56 -16.20
C ALA A 298 17.47 -2.23 -17.68
N GLN A 299 17.00 -3.03 -18.64
CA GLN A 299 17.13 -2.70 -20.06
C GLN A 299 16.14 -1.63 -20.53
N HIS A 300 15.09 -1.38 -19.72
CA HIS A 300 13.96 -0.53 -20.11
C HIS A 300 13.65 0.57 -19.10
N PHE A 301 14.27 0.58 -17.93
CA PHE A 301 14.03 1.56 -16.87
C PHE A 301 15.34 2.08 -16.28
N ASN A 302 15.50 3.41 -16.28
CA ASN A 302 16.70 4.10 -15.80
C ASN A 302 16.63 4.46 -14.32
N GLY A 303 15.45 4.35 -13.70
CA GLY A 303 15.26 4.59 -12.28
C GLY A 303 15.76 3.44 -11.40
N SER A 304 15.50 3.55 -10.10
CA SER A 304 15.95 2.55 -9.14
C SER A 304 15.02 1.34 -9.09
N ILE A 305 15.57 0.15 -9.33
CA ILE A 305 14.83 -1.13 -9.33
C ILE A 305 15.05 -1.88 -8.02
N ILE A 306 13.95 -2.24 -7.38
CA ILE A 306 13.90 -3.00 -6.13
C ILE A 306 13.33 -4.38 -6.44
N LEU A 307 13.95 -5.43 -5.90
CA LEU A 307 13.38 -6.78 -5.90
C LEU A 307 12.89 -7.05 -4.47
N ALA A 308 11.58 -7.06 -4.27
CA ALA A 308 11.00 -7.15 -2.95
C ALA A 308 11.29 -8.49 -2.26
N LYS A 309 11.62 -8.47 -0.98
CA LYS A 309 11.70 -9.68 -0.16
C LYS A 309 10.79 -9.54 1.04
N ASP A 310 10.28 -10.65 1.52
CA ASP A 310 9.56 -10.71 2.78
C ASP A 310 10.36 -10.00 3.89
N PHE A 311 9.69 -9.10 4.60
CA PHE A 311 10.16 -8.22 5.67
C PHE A 311 11.09 -7.07 5.26
N ASP A 312 11.40 -6.89 3.97
CA ASP A 312 12.07 -5.68 3.53
C ASP A 312 11.16 -4.48 3.80
N ARG A 313 11.75 -3.44 4.41
CA ARG A 313 11.09 -2.18 4.73
C ARG A 313 11.71 -1.06 3.92
N TYR A 314 10.86 -0.26 3.28
CA TYR A 314 11.25 0.91 2.52
C TYR A 314 10.51 2.13 3.04
N GLU A 315 11.16 3.29 3.01
CA GLU A 315 10.57 4.56 3.38
C GLU A 315 10.79 5.59 2.27
N ILE A 316 9.73 6.25 1.85
CA ILE A 316 9.78 7.47 1.06
C ILE A 316 9.68 8.64 2.05
N ASP A 317 10.75 9.42 2.15
CA ASP A 317 10.78 10.60 2.99
C ASP A 317 10.03 11.78 2.35
N ARG A 318 9.96 12.92 3.06
CA ARG A 318 9.20 14.10 2.60
C ARG A 318 9.80 14.80 1.38
N THR A 319 11.05 14.51 1.01
CA THR A 319 11.66 15.02 -0.24
C THR A 319 11.29 14.13 -1.43
N GLY A 320 10.75 12.94 -1.17
CA GLY A 320 10.39 11.94 -2.17
C GLY A 320 11.48 10.91 -2.43
N GLU A 321 12.57 10.93 -1.64
CA GLU A 321 13.64 9.95 -1.73
C GLU A 321 13.26 8.64 -1.02
N LEU A 322 13.58 7.52 -1.66
CA LEU A 322 13.35 6.18 -1.11
C LEU A 322 14.60 5.62 -0.42
N LYS A 323 14.44 5.13 0.81
CA LYS A 323 15.50 4.55 1.65
C LYS A 323 15.08 3.18 2.17
N ILE A 324 16.06 2.30 2.40
CA ILE A 324 15.85 1.00 3.06
C ILE A 324 15.91 1.22 4.57
N VAL A 325 14.92 0.69 5.29
CA VAL A 325 14.86 0.77 6.76
C VAL A 325 15.36 -0.56 7.34
N ASN A 326 16.53 -0.54 7.98
CA ASN A 326 17.09 -1.71 8.63
C ASN A 326 16.52 -1.86 10.05
N ASN A 327 15.96 -3.03 10.38
CA ASN A 327 15.33 -3.33 11.69
C ASN A 327 16.27 -3.32 12.93
N LYS A 328 17.48 -2.77 12.85
CA LYS A 328 18.45 -2.78 13.97
C LYS A 328 18.21 -1.69 15.03
N GLU A 329 17.28 -0.77 14.85
CA GLU A 329 17.09 0.36 15.79
C GLU A 329 15.89 0.22 16.75
N GLU A 330 14.94 -0.69 16.51
CA GLU A 330 13.74 -0.80 17.37
C GLU A 330 13.97 -1.61 18.67
N THR A 331 15.12 -2.25 18.86
CA THR A 331 15.43 -3.01 20.10
C THR A 331 16.07 -2.18 21.21
N LYS A 332 16.28 -0.86 21.05
CA LYS A 332 16.93 -0.03 22.07
C LYS A 332 16.01 0.76 23.01
N ASN A 333 14.70 0.84 22.77
CA ASN A 333 13.79 1.67 23.57
C ASN A 333 12.63 0.92 24.25
N GLY A 334 12.73 -0.41 24.41
CA GLY A 334 11.80 -1.21 25.21
C GLY A 334 12.47 -1.73 26.47
N GLY A 335 12.77 -0.82 27.41
CA GLY A 335 13.13 -1.15 28.80
C GLY A 335 11.90 -1.24 29.69
#